data_AF-A0A0G1EAW2-F1
#
_entry.id   AF-A0A0G1EAW2-F1
#
_cell.length_a   1.000
_cell.length_b   1.000
_cell.length_c   1.000
_cell.angle_alpha   90.00
_cell.angle_beta   90.00
_cell.angle_gamma   90.00
#
_symmetry.space_group_name_H-M   'P 1'
#
loop_
_entity.id
_entity.type
_entity.pdbx_description
1 polymer ?
#
loop_
_entity_poly.entity_id
_entity_poly.type
_entity_poly.pdbx_seq_one_letter_code
_entity_poly.pdbx_strand_id
1 'polypeptide(L)'
;MGVKIDGHQVINPSGFTGRELEIKLCISMTGEKNNESVGVEGGSIRAHILSHSEDIDHGYYIEIKEDMSHIFSITDEKIAHLNSFNWGRQNLDKAVRDKLDLDNDVAYSIYAQYADGKVSEKMDRFLGRIFWASFGEFVNALLMNVRNEGALKLKEVPPVYVSADFILPEQIFRRRYPLGKKYISLKKSPTKLDIEGFLEDGIHGIYEDLNELAKRRIKWATPSR
;
A
#
# COMPACT_ATOMS: atom_id res chain seq x y z
N MET A 1 -6.96 2.34 14.09
CA MET A 1 -7.83 3.31 14.80
C MET A 1 -8.64 2.53 15.82
N GLY A 2 -8.83 3.07 17.02
CA GLY A 2 -9.64 2.38 18.03
C GLY A 2 -10.05 3.33 19.13
N VAL A 3 -11.26 3.15 19.63
CA VAL A 3 -11.77 3.87 20.79
C VAL A 3 -11.95 2.87 21.93
N LYS A 4 -11.51 3.21 23.14
CA LYS A 4 -11.85 2.46 24.35
C LYS A 4 -12.60 3.33 25.33
N ILE A 5 -13.61 2.76 25.99
CA ILE A 5 -14.36 3.38 27.08
C ILE A 5 -14.19 2.50 28.30
N ASP A 6 -13.64 3.06 29.39
CA ASP A 6 -13.33 2.33 30.64
C ASP A 6 -12.57 1.01 30.37
N GLY A 7 -11.59 1.06 29.47
CA GLY A 7 -10.76 -0.09 29.07
C GLY A 7 -11.35 -1.04 28.03
N HIS A 8 -12.63 -0.88 27.65
CA HIS A 8 -13.32 -1.75 26.69
C HIS A 8 -13.27 -1.15 25.28
N GLN A 9 -12.89 -1.94 24.27
CA GLN A 9 -12.81 -1.48 22.89
C GLN A 9 -14.21 -1.33 22.27
N VAL A 10 -14.49 -0.17 21.69
CA VAL A 10 -15.77 0.20 21.10
C VAL A 10 -15.55 0.70 19.68
N ILE A 11 -16.32 0.19 18.71
CA ILE A 11 -16.22 0.57 17.29
C ILE A 11 -16.88 1.95 17.06
N ASN A 12 -17.98 2.24 17.75
CA ASN A 12 -18.66 3.54 17.72
C ASN A 12 -18.93 4.02 19.17
N PRO A 13 -18.26 5.09 19.64
CA PRO A 13 -18.46 5.59 21.00
C PRO A 13 -19.79 6.32 21.22
N SER A 14 -20.54 6.60 20.14
CA SER A 14 -21.82 7.32 20.23
C SER A 14 -22.85 6.54 21.05
N GLY A 15 -23.35 7.15 22.11
CA GLY A 15 -24.34 6.55 23.02
C GLY A 15 -23.75 5.75 24.18
N PHE A 16 -22.43 5.60 24.26
CA PHE A 16 -21.76 4.98 25.41
C PHE A 16 -21.35 6.04 26.43
N THR A 17 -21.55 5.74 27.71
CA THR A 17 -21.08 6.55 28.84
C THR A 17 -19.97 5.81 29.58
N GLY A 18 -18.94 6.54 30.01
CA GLY A 18 -17.82 6.00 30.77
C GLY A 18 -17.03 7.10 31.46
N ARG A 19 -16.11 6.71 32.34
CA ARG A 19 -15.25 7.64 33.08
C ARG A 19 -14.00 8.02 32.30
N GLU A 20 -13.48 7.08 31.50
CA GLU A 20 -12.26 7.24 30.73
C GLU A 20 -12.49 6.89 29.26
N LEU A 21 -12.00 7.75 28.36
CA LEU A 21 -12.06 7.57 26.91
C LEU A 21 -10.63 7.58 26.36
N GLU A 22 -10.19 6.45 25.81
CA GLU A 22 -8.91 6.33 25.11
C GLU A 22 -9.17 6.33 23.60
N ILE A 23 -8.52 7.23 22.85
CA ILE A 23 -8.62 7.29 21.39
C ILE A 23 -7.24 7.04 20.80
N LYS A 24 -7.09 5.95 20.07
CA LYS A 24 -5.88 5.65 19.29
C LYS A 24 -6.04 6.14 17.86
N LEU A 25 -5.43 7.28 17.58
CA LEU A 25 -5.34 7.88 16.24
C LEU A 25 -4.03 7.44 15.56
N CYS A 26 -4.11 7.09 14.29
CA CYS A 26 -2.93 6.99 13.43
C CYS A 26 -2.96 8.17 12.47
N ILE A 27 -1.92 9.00 12.50
CA ILE A 27 -1.87 10.23 11.73
C ILE A 27 -0.72 10.09 10.72
N SER A 28 -1.05 10.21 9.44
CA SER A 28 -0.09 10.35 8.36
C SER A 28 0.02 11.83 8.00
N MET A 29 1.21 12.41 8.11
CA MET A 29 1.46 13.80 7.74
C MET A 29 2.09 13.87 6.35
N THR A 30 1.48 14.64 5.45
CA THR A 30 2.04 14.98 4.14
C THR A 30 2.49 16.45 4.15
N GLY A 31 3.53 16.79 3.37
CA GLY A 31 3.95 18.18 3.21
C GLY A 31 2.87 19.03 2.53
N GLU A 32 2.88 20.35 2.73
CA GLU A 32 1.92 21.28 2.12
C GLU A 32 1.81 21.04 0.61
N LYS A 33 0.68 20.49 0.16
CA LYS A 33 0.22 20.54 -1.22
C LYS A 33 -0.97 21.49 -1.26
N ASN A 34 -0.88 22.51 -2.12
CA ASN A 34 -1.80 23.64 -2.30
C ASN A 34 -3.21 23.28 -2.82
N ASN A 35 -3.80 22.13 -2.45
CA ASN A 35 -5.15 21.78 -2.88
C ASN A 35 -6.08 21.61 -1.68
N GLU A 36 -7.17 22.37 -1.68
CA GLU A 36 -8.24 22.44 -0.68
C GLU A 36 -9.09 21.16 -0.51
N SER A 37 -8.57 20.00 -0.92
CA SER A 37 -9.21 18.70 -0.69
C SER A 37 -8.60 18.04 0.54
N VAL A 38 -9.43 17.53 1.45
CA VAL A 38 -8.97 16.67 2.57
C VAL A 38 -8.16 15.52 1.99
N GLY A 39 -6.82 15.61 2.09
CA GLY A 39 -5.90 14.63 1.55
C GLY A 39 -5.92 13.37 2.40
N VAL A 40 -6.89 12.49 2.17
CA VAL A 40 -6.94 11.18 2.83
C VAL A 40 -5.89 10.27 2.19
N GLU A 41 -4.96 9.75 3.00
CA GLU A 41 -4.04 8.71 2.56
C GLU A 41 -4.81 7.39 2.36
N GLY A 42 -5.29 7.17 1.14
CA GLY A 42 -6.12 6.01 0.82
C GLY A 42 -5.45 4.65 1.05
N GLY A 43 -4.11 4.58 1.04
CA GLY A 43 -3.41 3.31 1.18
C GLY A 43 -3.47 2.71 2.58
N SER A 44 -3.46 3.53 3.62
CA SER A 44 -3.65 3.06 5.00
C SER A 44 -5.08 2.53 5.21
N ILE A 45 -6.09 3.14 4.57
CA ILE A 45 -7.48 2.65 4.60
C ILE A 45 -7.59 1.32 3.86
N ARG A 46 -7.00 1.21 2.66
CA ARG A 46 -7.02 -0.03 1.89
C ARG A 46 -6.28 -1.16 2.60
N ALA A 47 -5.15 -0.88 3.24
CA ALA A 47 -4.46 -1.83 4.12
C ALA A 47 -5.34 -2.26 5.31
N HIS A 48 -6.15 -1.35 5.86
CA HIS A 48 -7.10 -1.67 6.93
C HIS A 48 -8.23 -2.58 6.47
N ILE A 49 -8.88 -2.26 5.34
CA ILE A 49 -9.90 -3.12 4.74
C ILE A 49 -9.32 -4.50 4.46
N LEU A 50 -8.11 -4.56 3.87
CA LEU A 50 -7.42 -5.81 3.59
C LEU A 50 -7.14 -6.63 4.86
N SER A 51 -6.63 -5.99 5.93
CA SER A 51 -6.34 -6.70 7.19
C SER A 51 -7.57 -7.37 7.79
N HIS A 52 -8.74 -6.73 7.67
CA HIS A 52 -10.00 -7.27 8.20
C HIS A 52 -10.58 -8.35 7.28
N SER A 53 -10.52 -8.16 5.95
CA SER A 53 -11.09 -9.13 5.00
C SER A 53 -10.33 -10.45 4.96
N GLU A 54 -9.02 -10.39 5.20
CA GLU A 54 -8.10 -11.53 5.07
C GLU A 54 -7.63 -12.08 6.43
N ASP A 55 -8.14 -11.55 7.55
CA ASP A 55 -7.75 -11.91 8.92
C ASP A 55 -6.22 -11.84 9.11
N ILE A 56 -5.64 -10.68 8.77
CA ILE A 56 -4.18 -10.44 8.80
C ILE A 56 -3.82 -9.59 10.00
N ASP A 57 -3.22 -10.26 10.97
CA ASP A 57 -2.59 -9.66 12.14
C ASP A 57 -1.26 -8.97 11.79
N HIS A 58 -0.42 -9.63 11.00
CA HIS A 58 0.88 -9.11 10.58
C HIS A 58 1.07 -9.27 9.08
N GLY A 59 1.38 -8.19 8.36
CA GLY A 59 1.50 -8.22 6.91
C GLY A 59 2.02 -6.93 6.30
N TYR A 60 2.14 -6.93 4.98
CA TYR A 60 2.46 -5.74 4.19
C TYR A 60 1.45 -5.59 3.05
N TYR A 61 1.04 -4.35 2.81
CA TYR A 61 0.25 -3.96 1.65
C TYR A 61 1.06 -3.00 0.80
N ILE A 62 1.17 -3.30 -0.50
CA ILE A 62 1.96 -2.53 -1.46
C ILE A 62 1.02 -1.94 -2.50
N GLU A 63 1.10 -0.62 -2.68
CA GLU A 63 0.50 0.05 -3.82
C GLU A 63 1.55 0.42 -4.83
N ILE A 64 1.37 -0.04 -6.05
CA ILE A 64 2.19 0.34 -7.19
C ILE A 64 1.37 1.31 -8.03
N LYS A 65 1.89 2.52 -8.18
CA LYS A 65 1.32 3.57 -9.01
C LYS A 65 2.12 3.72 -10.29
N GLU A 66 1.78 4.75 -11.05
CA GLU A 66 2.46 5.10 -12.27
C GLU A 66 3.97 5.39 -12.08
N ASP A 67 4.35 6.16 -11.08
CA ASP A 67 5.73 6.67 -10.87
C ASP A 67 6.41 6.11 -9.62
N MET A 68 5.63 5.67 -8.64
CA MET A 68 6.14 5.24 -7.34
C MET A 68 5.35 4.08 -6.73
N SER A 69 6.01 3.41 -5.78
CA SER A 69 5.41 2.36 -4.97
C SER A 69 5.41 2.76 -3.51
N HIS A 70 4.31 2.46 -2.81
CA HIS A 70 4.12 2.73 -1.39
C HIS A 70 3.97 1.42 -0.62
N ILE A 71 4.63 1.33 0.52
CA ILE A 71 4.59 0.18 1.42
C ILE A 71 3.84 0.58 2.69
N PHE A 72 2.84 -0.21 3.05
CA PHE A 72 2.09 -0.10 4.29
C PHE A 72 2.35 -1.34 5.13
N SER A 73 2.69 -1.12 6.39
CA SER A 73 2.82 -2.16 7.41
C SER A 73 1.47 -2.42 8.07
N ILE A 74 1.16 -3.69 8.28
CA ILE A 74 0.00 -4.16 9.04
C ILE A 74 0.55 -4.93 10.24
N THR A 75 0.15 -4.53 11.43
CA THR A 75 0.46 -5.17 12.71
C THR A 75 -0.79 -5.12 13.59
N ASP A 76 -0.88 -5.99 14.59
CA ASP A 76 -2.00 -6.05 15.55
C ASP A 76 -2.24 -4.68 16.23
N GLU A 77 -1.19 -3.87 16.37
CA GLU A 77 -1.26 -2.58 17.04
C GLU A 77 -1.65 -1.43 16.12
N LYS A 78 -1.18 -1.47 14.86
CA LYS A 78 -1.32 -0.35 13.93
C LYS A 78 -1.17 -0.75 12.47
N ILE A 79 -1.74 0.10 11.62
CA ILE A 79 -1.47 0.16 10.19
C ILE A 79 -0.82 1.49 9.90
N ALA A 80 0.33 1.47 9.25
CA ALA A 80 1.10 2.68 8.98
C ALA A 80 1.84 2.60 7.65
N HIS A 81 1.92 3.74 6.96
CA HIS A 81 2.88 3.93 5.88
C HIS A 81 4.30 3.69 6.41
N LEU A 82 5.01 2.77 5.75
CA LEU A 82 6.37 2.39 6.11
C LEU A 82 7.39 3.15 5.27
N ASN A 83 7.26 3.09 3.94
CA ASN A 83 8.17 3.76 3.02
C ASN A 83 7.56 3.89 1.62
N SER A 84 8.19 4.72 0.79
CA SER A 84 7.92 4.80 -0.64
C SER A 84 9.22 4.71 -1.43
N PHE A 85 9.16 4.20 -2.67
CA PHE A 85 10.32 4.14 -3.55
C PHE A 85 9.93 4.39 -5.00
N ASN A 86 10.88 4.93 -5.78
CA ASN A 86 10.67 5.40 -7.15
C ASN A 86 10.68 4.24 -8.15
N TRP A 87 9.63 3.44 -8.10
CA TRP A 87 9.36 2.42 -9.09
C TRP A 87 7.85 2.29 -9.31
N GLY A 88 7.42 2.36 -10.55
CA GLY A 88 6.03 2.22 -10.96
C GLY A 88 5.89 1.75 -12.41
N ARG A 89 4.70 1.93 -12.99
CA ARG A 89 4.41 1.62 -14.40
C ARG A 89 5.44 2.23 -15.37
N GLN A 90 5.82 3.49 -15.16
CA GLN A 90 6.73 4.22 -16.05
C GLN A 90 8.10 3.57 -16.18
N ASN A 91 8.57 2.85 -15.15
CA ASN A 91 9.83 2.10 -15.22
C ASN A 91 9.72 0.92 -16.22
N LEU A 92 8.55 0.30 -16.33
CA LEU A 92 8.29 -0.76 -17.31
C LEU A 92 8.15 -0.18 -18.71
N ASP A 93 7.37 0.90 -18.86
CA ASP A 93 7.19 1.58 -20.13
C ASP A 93 8.53 2.04 -20.69
N LYS A 94 9.36 2.70 -19.86
CA LYS A 94 10.72 3.10 -20.23
C LYS A 94 11.58 1.91 -20.64
N ALA A 95 11.54 0.80 -19.91
CA ALA A 95 12.35 -0.38 -20.23
C ALA A 95 11.95 -1.03 -21.57
N VAL A 96 10.65 -1.06 -21.89
CA VAL A 96 10.15 -1.54 -23.19
C VAL A 96 10.52 -0.56 -24.30
N ARG A 97 10.28 0.73 -24.06
CA ARG A 97 10.57 1.82 -24.98
C ARG A 97 12.04 1.85 -25.40
N ASP A 98 12.95 1.83 -24.43
CA ASP A 98 14.39 1.90 -24.66
C ASP A 98 14.91 0.64 -25.40
N LYS A 99 14.17 -0.48 -25.38
CA LYS A 99 14.54 -1.73 -26.05
C LYS A 99 13.96 -1.88 -27.45
N LEU A 100 12.83 -1.26 -27.73
CA LEU A 100 12.12 -1.37 -29.00
C LEU A 100 12.12 -0.08 -29.81
N ASP A 101 12.68 1.01 -29.26
CA ASP A 101 12.73 2.35 -29.86
C ASP A 101 11.32 2.84 -30.24
N LEU A 102 10.45 2.90 -29.23
CA LEU A 102 9.03 3.20 -29.39
C LEU A 102 8.66 4.54 -28.74
N ASP A 103 7.45 5.01 -29.01
CA ASP A 103 6.79 6.04 -28.21
C ASP A 103 6.14 5.44 -26.96
N ASN A 104 5.85 6.26 -25.95
CA ASN A 104 5.32 5.83 -24.65
C ASN A 104 4.00 5.05 -24.77
N ASP A 105 3.04 5.55 -25.56
CA ASP A 105 1.71 4.93 -25.68
C ASP A 105 1.79 3.53 -26.32
N VAL A 106 2.70 3.37 -27.28
CA VAL A 106 2.94 2.09 -27.96
C VAL A 106 3.65 1.13 -27.01
N ALA A 107 4.61 1.60 -26.23
CA ALA A 107 5.33 0.80 -25.24
C ALA A 107 4.37 0.22 -24.18
N TYR A 108 3.47 1.05 -23.62
CA TYR A 108 2.47 0.58 -22.67
C TYR A 108 1.51 -0.44 -23.28
N SER A 109 1.05 -0.18 -24.51
CA SER A 109 0.14 -1.09 -25.21
C SER A 109 0.76 -2.48 -25.44
N ILE A 110 2.04 -2.53 -25.81
CA ILE A 110 2.79 -3.78 -25.98
C ILE A 110 2.99 -4.48 -24.63
N TYR A 111 3.35 -3.71 -23.60
CA TYR A 111 3.47 -4.24 -22.24
C TYR A 111 2.16 -4.87 -21.75
N ALA A 112 1.02 -4.19 -21.93
CA ALA A 112 -0.27 -4.69 -21.49
C ALA A 112 -0.64 -6.01 -22.17
N GLN A 113 -0.40 -6.14 -23.48
CA GLN A 113 -0.59 -7.41 -24.19
C GLN A 113 0.30 -8.54 -23.64
N TYR A 114 1.55 -8.22 -23.30
CA TYR A 114 2.45 -9.17 -22.65
C TYR A 114 1.96 -9.60 -21.27
N ALA A 115 1.59 -8.65 -20.43
CA ALA A 115 1.10 -8.94 -19.07
C ALA A 115 -0.18 -9.80 -19.08
N ASP A 116 -1.02 -9.63 -20.10
CA ASP A 116 -2.21 -10.45 -20.37
C ASP A 116 -1.91 -11.82 -21.01
N GLY A 117 -0.66 -12.10 -21.39
CA GLY A 117 -0.28 -13.34 -22.08
C GLY A 117 -0.79 -13.43 -23.53
N LYS A 118 -1.11 -12.30 -24.17
CA LYS A 118 -1.65 -12.21 -25.54
C LYS A 118 -0.57 -12.02 -26.61
N VAL A 119 0.68 -12.35 -26.29
CA VAL A 119 1.83 -12.22 -27.21
C VAL A 119 2.31 -13.59 -27.68
N SER A 120 2.98 -13.63 -28.83
CA SER A 120 3.62 -14.87 -29.30
C SER A 120 4.69 -15.35 -28.31
N GLU A 121 4.99 -16.65 -28.29
CA GLU A 121 5.99 -17.23 -27.38
C GLU A 121 7.39 -16.60 -27.52
N LYS A 122 7.78 -16.21 -28.73
CA LYS A 122 9.04 -15.49 -28.99
C LYS A 122 9.03 -14.12 -28.32
N MET A 123 7.90 -13.42 -28.39
CA MET A 123 7.71 -12.10 -27.80
C MET A 123 7.58 -12.19 -26.27
N ASP A 124 6.92 -13.22 -25.74
CA ASP A 124 6.86 -13.51 -24.30
C ASP A 124 8.27 -13.66 -23.70
N ARG A 125 9.14 -14.45 -24.34
CA ARG A 125 10.53 -14.63 -23.91
C ARG A 125 11.37 -13.35 -24.02
N PHE A 126 11.03 -12.45 -24.93
CA PHE A 126 11.74 -11.18 -25.13
C PHE A 126 11.27 -10.14 -24.10
N LEU A 127 9.98 -9.85 -24.06
CA LEU A 127 9.38 -8.90 -23.12
C LEU A 127 9.52 -9.37 -21.67
N GLY A 128 9.47 -10.68 -21.42
CA GLY A 128 9.72 -11.25 -20.10
C GLY A 128 11.11 -10.93 -19.57
N ARG A 129 12.15 -10.92 -20.42
CA ARG A 129 13.50 -10.50 -19.97
C ARG A 129 13.53 -9.03 -19.56
N ILE A 130 12.84 -8.17 -20.31
CA ILE A 130 12.75 -6.73 -20.02
C ILE A 130 11.98 -6.50 -18.72
N PHE A 131 10.82 -7.15 -18.59
CA PHE A 131 9.98 -7.11 -17.40
C PHE A 131 10.75 -7.56 -16.16
N TRP A 132 11.35 -8.75 -16.17
CA TRP A 132 12.03 -9.29 -15.00
C TRP A 132 13.29 -8.50 -14.61
N ALA A 133 13.94 -7.84 -15.56
CA ALA A 133 15.04 -6.93 -15.26
C ALA A 133 14.54 -5.69 -14.48
N SER A 134 13.50 -5.02 -14.99
CA SER A 134 12.91 -3.83 -14.34
C SER A 134 12.21 -4.17 -13.03
N PHE A 135 11.41 -5.25 -13.00
CA PHE A 135 10.73 -5.72 -11.80
C PHE A 135 11.69 -6.23 -10.72
N GLY A 136 12.91 -6.63 -11.11
CA GLY A 136 13.98 -6.94 -10.15
C GLY A 136 14.32 -5.76 -9.25
N GLU A 137 14.26 -4.53 -9.75
CA GLU A 137 14.48 -3.31 -8.97
C GLU A 137 13.38 -3.12 -7.92
N PHE A 138 12.11 -3.30 -8.32
CA PHE A 138 10.96 -3.28 -7.41
C PHE A 138 11.12 -4.30 -6.29
N VAL A 139 11.41 -5.56 -6.65
CA VAL A 139 11.56 -6.65 -5.67
C VAL A 139 12.71 -6.33 -4.71
N ASN A 140 13.85 -5.85 -5.20
CA ASN A 140 14.98 -5.50 -4.34
C ASN A 140 14.62 -4.39 -3.34
N ALA A 141 13.97 -3.32 -3.80
CA ALA A 141 13.52 -2.23 -2.94
C ALA A 141 12.51 -2.71 -1.89
N LEU A 142 11.53 -3.52 -2.30
CA LEU A 142 10.55 -4.14 -1.41
C LEU A 142 11.23 -5.00 -0.34
N LEU A 143 12.10 -5.93 -0.75
CA LEU A 143 12.78 -6.85 0.16
C LEU A 143 13.69 -6.12 1.15
N MET A 144 14.34 -5.03 0.73
CA MET A 144 15.12 -4.18 1.64
C MET A 144 14.25 -3.56 2.73
N ASN A 145 13.08 -3.02 2.38
CA ASN A 145 12.16 -2.42 3.34
C ASN A 145 11.60 -3.46 4.32
N VAL A 146 11.11 -4.60 3.79
CA VAL A 146 10.60 -5.70 4.62
C VAL A 146 11.69 -6.27 5.55
N ARG A 147 12.93 -6.33 5.09
CA ARG A 147 14.08 -6.73 5.92
C ARG A 147 14.32 -5.74 7.06
N ASN A 148 14.34 -4.44 6.75
CA ASN A 148 14.65 -3.39 7.72
C ASN A 148 13.61 -3.31 8.83
N GLU A 149 12.35 -3.60 8.50
CA GLU A 149 11.25 -3.70 9.48
C GLU A 149 11.33 -4.96 10.36
N GLY A 150 12.33 -5.81 10.16
CA GLY A 150 12.61 -6.92 11.06
C GLY A 150 11.88 -8.21 10.72
N ALA A 151 11.31 -8.35 9.52
CA ALA A 151 10.62 -9.58 9.11
C ALA A 151 11.49 -10.86 9.22
N LEU A 152 12.82 -10.72 9.16
CA LEU A 152 13.75 -11.83 9.36
C LEU A 152 13.80 -12.35 10.81
N LYS A 153 13.44 -11.50 11.79
CA LYS A 153 13.43 -11.85 13.22
C LYS A 153 12.18 -12.64 13.62
N LEU A 154 11.11 -12.53 12.83
CA LEU A 154 9.86 -13.25 13.06
C LEU A 154 10.05 -14.75 12.81
N LYS A 155 9.13 -15.60 13.27
CA LYS A 155 9.16 -17.04 12.99
C LYS A 155 8.87 -17.30 11.50
N GLU A 156 7.81 -16.69 11.00
CA GLU A 156 7.37 -16.75 9.60
C GLU A 156 7.47 -15.37 8.96
N VAL A 157 7.62 -15.32 7.63
CA VAL A 157 7.64 -14.02 6.93
C VAL A 157 6.19 -13.57 6.74
N PRO A 158 5.84 -12.33 7.14
CA PRO A 158 4.49 -11.83 6.95
C PRO A 158 4.08 -11.84 5.47
N PRO A 159 2.80 -12.10 5.15
CA PRO A 159 2.29 -12.02 3.79
C PRO A 159 2.46 -10.62 3.21
N VAL A 160 2.75 -10.56 1.91
CA VAL A 160 2.89 -9.31 1.16
C VAL A 160 1.83 -9.27 0.07
N TYR A 161 0.88 -8.35 0.19
CA TYR A 161 -0.18 -8.13 -0.77
C TYR A 161 0.16 -6.96 -1.68
N VAL A 162 -0.10 -7.12 -2.98
CA VAL A 162 0.21 -6.12 -4.00
C VAL A 162 -1.07 -5.69 -4.70
N SER A 163 -1.21 -4.37 -4.86
CA SER A 163 -2.23 -3.71 -5.66
C SER A 163 -1.53 -2.76 -6.63
N ALA A 164 -1.84 -2.88 -7.92
CA ALA A 164 -1.32 -1.99 -8.95
C ALA A 164 -2.48 -1.35 -9.72
N ASP A 165 -2.29 -0.12 -10.20
CA ASP A 165 -3.22 0.57 -11.10
C ASP A 165 -3.05 0.14 -12.58
N PHE A 166 -2.14 -0.80 -12.85
CA PHE A 166 -1.92 -1.44 -14.14
C PHE A 166 -1.85 -2.97 -14.01
N ILE A 167 -1.96 -3.65 -15.14
CA ILE A 167 -1.93 -5.12 -15.20
C ILE A 167 -0.51 -5.60 -14.91
N LEU A 168 -0.37 -6.54 -13.97
CA LEU A 168 0.89 -7.24 -13.69
C LEU A 168 0.84 -8.68 -14.19
N PRO A 169 1.93 -9.22 -14.76
CA PRO A 169 1.98 -10.61 -15.19
C PRO A 169 1.70 -11.58 -14.03
N GLU A 170 0.81 -12.55 -14.24
CA GLU A 170 0.39 -13.52 -13.22
C GLU A 170 1.56 -14.28 -12.57
N GLN A 171 2.66 -14.43 -13.31
CA GLN A 171 3.86 -15.13 -12.88
C GLN A 171 4.49 -14.50 -11.64
N ILE A 172 4.29 -13.20 -11.37
CA ILE A 172 4.87 -12.56 -10.17
C ILE A 172 4.31 -13.12 -8.86
N PHE A 173 3.05 -13.56 -8.88
CA PHE A 173 2.33 -14.06 -7.70
C PHE A 173 2.59 -15.55 -7.45
N ARG A 174 3.14 -16.25 -8.46
CA ARG A 174 3.52 -17.66 -8.37
C ARG A 174 4.98 -17.86 -7.95
N ARG A 175 5.80 -16.81 -8.00
CA ARG A 175 7.21 -16.86 -7.64
C ARG A 175 7.44 -16.63 -6.15
N ARG A 176 8.54 -17.22 -5.68
CA ARG A 176 9.10 -17.00 -4.35
C ARG A 176 10.37 -16.17 -4.48
N TYR A 177 10.45 -15.10 -3.70
CA TYR A 177 11.58 -14.18 -3.70
C TYR A 177 12.43 -14.41 -2.44
N PRO A 178 13.76 -14.60 -2.58
CA PRO A 178 14.63 -14.91 -1.46
C PRO A 178 14.79 -13.70 -0.53
N LEU A 179 14.54 -13.89 0.76
CA LEU A 179 14.80 -12.93 1.82
C LEU A 179 15.70 -13.60 2.87
N GLY A 180 17.01 -13.51 2.68
CA GLY A 180 17.98 -14.23 3.52
C GLY A 180 17.82 -15.74 3.39
N LYS A 181 17.52 -16.42 4.50
CA LYS A 181 17.22 -17.88 4.53
C LYS A 181 15.73 -18.20 4.33
N LYS A 182 14.89 -17.18 4.16
CA LYS A 182 13.44 -17.30 4.01
C LYS A 182 13.01 -16.86 2.61
N TYR A 183 11.73 -17.02 2.32
CA TYR A 183 11.13 -16.62 1.06
C TYR A 183 9.87 -15.81 1.28
N ILE A 184 9.64 -14.85 0.39
CA ILE A 184 8.39 -14.08 0.29
C ILE A 184 7.65 -14.52 -0.97
N SER A 185 6.35 -14.70 -0.85
CA SER A 185 5.44 -14.79 -1.99
C SER A 185 4.59 -13.53 -2.03
N LEU A 186 4.41 -12.98 -3.22
CA LEU A 186 3.50 -11.85 -3.42
C LEU A 186 2.09 -12.40 -3.62
N LYS A 187 1.11 -11.82 -2.92
CA LYS A 187 -0.31 -12.13 -3.07
C LYS A 187 -1.00 -11.01 -3.83
N LYS A 188 -1.98 -11.37 -4.66
CA LYS A 188 -2.91 -10.39 -5.21
C LYS A 188 -3.82 -9.88 -4.10
N SER A 189 -4.11 -8.59 -4.11
CA SER A 189 -5.24 -8.07 -3.34
C SER A 189 -6.54 -8.70 -3.86
N PRO A 190 -7.31 -9.42 -3.02
CA PRO A 190 -8.48 -10.19 -3.46
C PRO A 190 -9.71 -9.32 -3.76
N THR A 191 -9.72 -8.07 -3.32
CA THR A 191 -10.90 -7.19 -3.35
C THR A 191 -10.60 -5.90 -4.11
N LYS A 192 -11.61 -5.33 -4.78
CA LYS A 192 -11.63 -3.88 -5.04
C LYS A 192 -11.69 -3.20 -3.68
N LEU A 193 -10.56 -2.72 -3.20
CA LEU A 193 -10.46 -1.98 -1.96
C LEU A 193 -11.02 -0.58 -2.21
N ASP A 194 -12.35 -0.51 -2.27
CA ASP A 194 -13.10 0.70 -2.55
C ASP A 194 -13.16 1.56 -1.29
N ILE A 195 -12.67 2.80 -1.43
CA ILE A 195 -12.67 3.77 -0.34
C ILE A 195 -14.03 4.47 -0.25
N GLU A 196 -14.82 4.50 -1.34
CA GLU A 196 -16.11 5.19 -1.39
C GLU A 196 -17.06 4.62 -0.34
N GLY A 197 -17.19 3.29 -0.25
CA GLY A 197 -17.99 2.65 0.81
C GLY A 197 -17.48 2.92 2.23
N PHE A 198 -16.16 3.05 2.43
CA PHE A 198 -15.59 3.45 3.72
C PHE A 198 -15.93 4.90 4.07
N LEU A 199 -15.98 5.80 3.08
CA LEU A 199 -16.33 7.22 3.24
C LEU A 199 -17.83 7.45 3.43
N GLU A 200 -18.68 6.59 2.86
CA GLU A 200 -20.13 6.71 2.92
C GLU A 200 -20.74 6.19 4.24
N ASP A 201 -20.01 5.37 5.01
CA ASP A 201 -20.50 4.70 6.24
C ASP A 201 -20.85 5.64 7.42
N GLY A 202 -20.87 6.97 7.23
CA GLY A 202 -21.39 7.94 8.21
C GLY A 202 -20.58 8.11 9.50
N ILE A 203 -19.52 7.33 9.71
CA ILE A 203 -18.61 7.44 10.88
C ILE A 203 -17.70 8.68 10.76
N HIS A 204 -17.57 9.29 9.57
CA HIS A 204 -16.67 10.43 9.32
C HIS A 204 -17.08 11.75 9.97
N GLY A 205 -18.36 11.95 10.30
CA GLY A 205 -18.77 13.11 11.09
C GLY A 205 -18.15 13.12 12.49
N ILE A 206 -17.89 11.94 13.08
CA ILE A 206 -17.23 11.80 14.39
C ILE A 206 -15.72 12.01 14.25
N TYR A 207 -15.13 11.58 13.14
CA TYR A 207 -13.71 11.79 12.85
C TYR A 207 -13.40 13.24 12.47
N GLU A 208 -14.34 14.04 11.95
CA GLU A 208 -14.14 15.47 11.74
C GLU A 208 -13.86 16.19 13.06
N ASP A 209 -14.66 15.95 14.10
CA ASP A 209 -14.43 16.55 15.42
C ASP A 209 -13.10 16.10 16.05
N LEU A 210 -12.76 14.82 15.90
CA LEU A 210 -11.48 14.28 16.38
C LEU A 210 -10.28 14.77 15.56
N ASN A 211 -10.44 14.93 14.24
CA ASN A 211 -9.44 15.50 13.35
C ASN A 211 -9.25 16.99 13.64
N GLU A 212 -10.31 17.74 13.90
CA GLU A 212 -10.23 19.15 14.34
C GLU A 212 -9.56 19.26 15.70
N LEU A 213 -9.87 18.36 16.64
CA LEU A 213 -9.22 18.31 17.95
C LEU A 213 -7.74 17.94 17.83
N ALA A 214 -7.39 16.99 16.95
CA ALA A 214 -6.01 16.62 16.64
C ALA A 214 -5.27 17.77 15.94
N LYS A 215 -5.85 18.42 14.94
CA LYS A 215 -5.30 19.63 14.27
C LYS A 215 -5.03 20.73 15.28
N ARG A 216 -5.97 21.00 16.20
CA ARG A 216 -5.81 22.00 17.27
C ARG A 216 -4.66 21.65 18.21
N ARG A 217 -4.49 20.38 18.59
CA ARG A 217 -3.39 19.93 19.46
C ARG A 217 -2.04 19.85 18.75
N ILE A 218 -2.01 19.51 17.47
CA ILE A 218 -0.78 19.52 16.65
C ILE A 218 -0.30 20.96 16.44
N LYS A 219 -1.20 21.94 16.26
CA LYS A 219 -0.85 23.36 16.20
C LYS A 219 -0.04 23.86 17.41
N TRP A 220 -0.15 23.20 18.56
CA TRP A 220 0.66 23.50 19.75
C TRP A 220 2.03 22.81 19.74
N ALA A 221 2.16 21.70 19.01
CA ALA A 221 3.39 20.91 18.89
C ALA A 221 4.27 21.37 17.70
N THR A 222 3.71 22.06 16.72
CA THR A 222 4.46 22.68 15.62
C THR A 222 4.89 24.09 16.05
N PRO A 223 6.20 24.41 16.13
CA PRO A 223 6.63 25.76 16.43
C PRO A 223 6.18 26.70 15.31
N SER A 224 5.38 27.71 15.66
CA SER A 224 5.10 28.83 14.77
C SER A 224 6.40 29.57 14.47
N ARG A 225 6.71 29.78 13.19
CA ARG A 225 7.67 30.83 12.80
C ARG A 225 7.00 32.19 12.87
#